data_AF-I2GWU2-F1
#
_entry.id   AF-I2GWU2-F1
#
_cell.length_a   1.000
_cell.length_b   1.000
_cell.length_c   1.000
_cell.angle_alpha   90.00
_cell.angle_beta   90.00
_cell.angle_gamma   90.00
#
_symmetry.space_group_name_H-M   'P 1'
#
loop_
_entity.id
_entity.type
_entity.pdbx_description
1 polymer ?
#
loop_
_entity_poly.entity_id
_entity_poly.type
_entity_poly.pdbx_seq_one_letter_code
_entity_poly.pdbx_strand_id
1 'polypeptide(L)' 'MAGKLNGFNLLTLGVITVLGIYTGTLFFEPIILQQLEKDNNLKKGMQIPKYDSDGNPIREIPKSLQPLMNNEPIESDKKE' A
#
# COMPACT_ATOMS: atom_id res chain seq x y z
N MET A 1 32.88 28.70 2.25
CA MET A 1 31.83 29.49 1.58
C MET A 1 30.48 29.01 2.07
N ALA A 2 29.95 29.60 3.15
CA ALA A 2 28.59 29.32 3.59
C ALA A 2 27.65 30.11 2.69
N GLY A 3 27.02 29.45 1.73
CA GLY A 3 26.07 30.08 0.82
C GLY A 3 24.87 30.61 1.61
N LYS A 4 24.56 31.90 1.47
CA LYS A 4 23.32 32.49 1.98
C LYS A 4 22.13 31.68 1.45
N LEU A 5 21.36 31.10 2.36
CA LEU A 5 20.14 30.37 2.03
C LEU A 5 19.06 31.40 1.67
N ASN A 6 18.96 31.72 0.38
CA ASN A 6 17.90 32.60 -0.13
C ASN A 6 16.59 31.81 -0.21
N GLY A 7 15.44 32.45 0.01
CA GLY A 7 14.12 31.78 -0.02
C GLY A 7 13.84 31.02 -1.33
N PHE A 8 14.39 31.50 -2.44
CA PHE A 8 14.36 30.81 -3.74
C PHE A 8 15.10 29.45 -3.72
N ASN A 9 16.24 29.36 -3.04
CA ASN A 9 16.98 28.10 -2.90
C ASN A 9 16.19 27.10 -2.05
N LEU A 10 15.49 27.57 -1.01
CA LEU A 10 14.66 26.72 -0.17
C LEU A 10 13.46 26.16 -0.95
N LEU A 11 12.81 27.00 -1.75
CA LEU A 11 11.69 26.62 -2.60
C LEU A 11 12.12 25.62 -3.68
N THR A 12 13.27 25.87 -4.32
CA THR A 12 13.85 24.97 -5.32
C THR A 12 14.15 23.60 -4.72
N LEU A 13 14.77 23.55 -3.53
CA LEU A 13 15.02 22.30 -2.82
C LEU A 13 13.71 21.56 -2.50
N GLY A 14 12.70 22.26 -1.97
CA GLY A 14 11.40 21.67 -1.68
C GLY A 14 10.74 21.06 -2.92
N VAL A 15 10.74 21.79 -4.04
CA VAL A 15 10.17 21.32 -5.31
C VAL A 15 10.91 20.10 -5.83
N ILE A 16 12.25 20.11 -5.82
CA ILE A 16 13.07 18.97 -6.26
C ILE A 16 12.84 17.75 -5.37
N THR A 17 12.72 17.92 -4.05
CA THR A 17 12.44 16.82 -3.12
C THR A 17 11.09 16.19 -3.41
N VAL A 18 10.02 16.98 -3.55
CA VAL A 18 8.68 16.46 -3.84
C VAL A 18 8.64 15.76 -5.19
N LEU A 19 9.24 16.36 -6.23
CA LEU A 19 9.36 15.75 -7.56
C LEU A 19 10.15 14.44 -7.50
N GLY A 20 11.27 14.42 -6.78
CA GLY A 20 12.10 13.23 -6.63
C GLY A 20 11.35 12.08 -5.94
N ILE A 21 10.59 12.37 -4.89
CA ILE A 21 9.77 11.36 -4.20
C ILE A 21 8.68 10.84 -5.15
N TYR A 22 7.91 11.74 -5.77
CA TYR A 22 6.79 11.37 -6.65
C TYR A 22 7.26 10.54 -7.87
N THR A 23 8.34 10.96 -8.51
CA THR A 23 8.91 10.23 -9.66
C THR A 23 9.57 8.93 -9.22
N GLY A 24 10.25 8.92 -8.07
CA GLY A 24 10.82 7.71 -7.48
C GLY A 24 9.76 6.66 -7.18
N THR A 25 8.64 7.02 -6.55
CA THR A 25 7.56 6.07 -6.27
C THR A 25 7.00 5.44 -7.56
N LEU A 26 6.77 6.24 -8.60
CA LEU A 26 6.28 5.75 -9.89
C LEU A 26 7.30 4.86 -10.63
N PHE A 27 8.59 5.13 -10.47
CA PHE A 27 9.65 4.35 -11.10
C PHE A 27 9.88 3.01 -10.39
N PHE A 28 9.92 3.01 -9.06
CA PHE A 28 10.23 1.81 -8.28
C PHE A 28 9.02 0.87 -8.13
N GLU A 29 7.79 1.37 -8.11
CA GLU A 29 6.58 0.55 -8.03
C GLU A 29 6.56 -0.62 -9.02
N PRO A 30 6.71 -0.42 -10.35
CA PRO A 30 6.67 -1.53 -11.30
C PRO A 30 7.84 -2.50 -11.13
N ILE A 31 9.00 -2.03 -10.67
CA ILE A 31 10.18 -2.88 -10.45
C ILE A 31 9.93 -3.81 -9.27
N ILE A 32 9.45 -3.25 -8.16
CA ILE A 32 9.15 -3.99 -6.93
C ILE A 32 8.03 -5.01 -7.20
N LEU A 33 6.96 -4.60 -7.87
CA LEU A 33 5.85 -5.50 -8.21
C LEU A 33 6.29 -6.66 -9.11
N GLN A 34 7.12 -6.39 -10.12
CA GLN A 34 7.68 -7.44 -10.98
C GLN A 34 8.57 -8.42 -10.22
N GLN A 35 9.36 -7.93 -9.27
CA GLN A 35 10.21 -8.79 -8.45
C GLN A 35 9.37 -9.65 -7.50
N LEU A 36 8.40 -9.05 -6.79
CA LEU A 36 7.48 -9.77 -5.92
C LEU A 36 6.67 -10.84 -6.67
N GLU A 37 6.29 -10.56 -7.92
CA GLU A 37 5.64 -11.52 -8.79
C GLU A 37 6.55 -12.70 -9.13
N LYS A 38 7.79 -12.44 -9.54
CA LYS A 38 8.78 -13.49 -9.86
C LYS A 38 9.07 -14.38 -8.66
N ASP A 39 9.11 -13.78 -7.46
CA ASP A 39 9.40 -14.49 -6.22
C ASP A 39 8.17 -15.23 -5.64
N ASN A 40 7.03 -15.25 -6.34
CA ASN A 40 5.73 -15.78 -5.87
C ASN A 40 5.23 -15.14 -4.56
N ASN A 41 5.83 -14.03 -4.14
CA ASN A 41 5.46 -13.30 -2.92
C ASN A 41 4.29 -12.31 -3.17
N LEU A 42 3.90 -12.12 -4.43
CA LEU A 42 2.75 -11.31 -4.79
C LEU A 42 1.48 -12.16 -4.80
N LYS A 43 0.63 -12.02 -3.77
CA LYS A 43 -0.66 -12.72 -3.69
C LYS A 43 -1.70 -12.09 -4.64
N LYS A 44 -1.56 -12.41 -5.94
CA LYS A 44 -2.40 -11.88 -7.03
C LYS A 44 -3.87 -12.29 -6.97
N GLY A 45 -4.18 -13.40 -6.30
CA GLY A 45 -5.54 -13.94 -6.21
C GLY A 45 -6.35 -13.45 -5.00
N MET A 46 -5.84 -12.50 -4.21
CA MET A 46 -6.62 -11.94 -3.11
C MET A 46 -7.60 -10.90 -3.65
N GLN A 47 -8.90 -11.16 -3.53
CA GLN A 47 -9.93 -10.18 -3.82
C GLN A 47 -9.78 -9.01 -2.83
N ILE A 48 -9.46 -7.83 -3.36
CA ILE A 48 -9.38 -6.61 -2.55
C ILE A 48 -10.83 -6.25 -2.19
N PRO A 49 -11.17 -6.18 -0.89
CA PRO A 49 -12.53 -5.79 -0.48
C PRO A 49 -12.79 -4.38 -0.99
N LYS A 50 -13.86 -4.22 -1.77
CA LYS A 50 -14.35 -2.90 -2.16
C LYS A 50 -15.11 -2.31 -0.97
N TYR A 51 -14.96 -1.01 -0.73
CA TYR A 51 -15.66 -0.30 0.34
C TYR A 51 -16.62 0.72 -0.25
N ASP A 52 -17.76 0.92 0.39
CA ASP A 52 -18.71 1.98 0.06
C ASP A 52 -18.22 3.34 0.60
N SER A 53 -18.97 4.39 0.29
CA SER A 53 -18.65 5.76 0.73
C SER A 53 -18.67 5.94 2.24
N ASP A 54 -19.32 5.05 2.96
CA ASP A 54 -19.42 5.02 4.42
C ASP A 54 -18.30 4.17 5.06
N GLY A 55 -17.38 3.63 4.25
CA GLY A 55 -16.25 2.82 4.70
C GLY A 55 -16.63 1.38 5.05
N ASN A 56 -17.83 0.93 4.71
CA ASN A 56 -18.26 -0.45 4.92
C ASN A 56 -17.89 -1.31 3.71
N PRO A 57 -17.47 -2.57 3.92
CA PRO A 57 -17.14 -3.47 2.83
C PRO A 57 -18.38 -3.86 2.00
N ILE A 58 -18.32 -3.66 0.69
CA ILE A 58 -19.34 -4.01 -0.30
C ILE A 58 -19.29 -5.53 -0.51
N ARG A 59 -19.88 -6.31 0.40
CA ARG A 59 -20.33 -7.74 0.33
C ARG A 59 -19.53 -8.77 -0.53
N GLU A 60 -18.31 -8.50 -0.95
CA GLU A 60 -17.38 -9.41 -1.65
C GLU A 60 -16.27 -9.88 -0.70
N ILE A 61 -16.52 -9.80 0.61
CA ILE A 61 -15.56 -10.23 1.62
C ILE A 61 -15.41 -11.75 1.52
N PRO A 62 -14.20 -12.28 1.26
CA PRO A 62 -14.00 -13.71 1.20
C PRO A 62 -14.44 -14.34 2.53
N LYS A 63 -15.15 -15.48 2.46
CA LYS A 63 -15.75 -16.17 3.62
C LYS A 63 -14.76 -16.37 4.79
N SER A 64 -13.46 -16.46 4.51
CA SER A 64 -12.40 -16.59 5.51
C SER A 64 -12.18 -15.37 6.41
N LEU A 65 -12.65 -14.17 6.02
CA LEU A 65 -12.47 -12.92 6.78
C LEU A 65 -13.74 -12.49 7.54
N GLN A 66 -14.88 -13.14 7.29
CA GLN A 66 -16.14 -12.87 8.00
C GLN A 66 -16.05 -13.07 9.52
N PRO A 67 -15.33 -14.07 10.06
CA PRO A 67 -15.21 -14.26 11.51
C PRO A 67 -14.53 -13.09 12.22
N LEU A 68 -13.59 -12.41 11.55
CA LEU A 68 -12.85 -11.26 12.10
C LEU A 68 -13.72 -10.01 12.25
N MET A 69 -14.77 -9.87 11.43
CA MET A 69 -15.72 -8.76 11.53
C MET A 69 -16.78 -8.97 12.61
N ASN A 70 -17.12 -10.24 12.89
CA ASN A 70 -18.17 -10.59 13.85
C ASN A 70 -17.62 -10.79 15.27
N ASN A 71 -16.33 -10.51 15.50
CA ASN A 71 -15.60 -10.83 16.75
C ASN A 71 -15.77 -12.29 17.19
N GLU A 72 -15.98 -13.19 16.23
CA GLU A 72 -16.11 -14.63 16.51
C GLU A 72 -14.72 -15.27 16.55
N PRO A 73 -14.46 -16.18 17.52
CA PRO A 73 -13.17 -16.83 17.62
C PRO A 73 -12.88 -17.69 16.38
N ILE A 74 -11.67 -17.57 15.84
CA ILE A 74 -11.23 -18.36 14.70
C ILE A 74 -11.11 -19.82 15.17
N GLU A 75 -11.97 -20.72 14.68
CA GLU A 75 -11.91 -22.17 14.95
C GLU A 75 -10.71 -22.78 14.18
N SER A 76 -9.49 -22.45 14.61
CA SER A 76 -8.25 -22.99 14.04
C SER A 76 -7.72 -24.22 14.77
N ASP A 77 -8.56 -24.97 15.49
CA ASP A 77 -8.10 -26.10 16.31
C ASP A 77 -8.87 -27.40 16.08
N LYS A 78 -9.09 -27.79 14.81
CA LYS A 78 -9.44 -29.17 14.46
C LYS A 78 -8.91 -29.54 13.08
N LYS A 79 -7.66 -29.98 13.01
CA LYS A 79 -7.20 -31.09 12.16
C LYS A 79 -5.97 -31.74 12.79
N GLU A 80 -6.27 -32.75 13.61
CA GLU A 80 -5.47 -33.97 13.80
C GLU A 80 -5.22 -34.66 12.44
#